data_AF-A0A0Q9IT04-F1
#
_entry.id   AF-A0A0Q9IT04-F1
#
_cell.length_a   1.000
_cell.length_b   1.000
_cell.length_c   1.000
_cell.angle_alpha   90.00
_cell.angle_beta   90.00
_cell.angle_gamma   90.00
#
_symmetry.space_group_name_H-M   'P 1'
#
loop_
_entity.id
_entity.type
_entity.pdbx_description
1 polymer ?
#
loop_
_entity_poly.entity_id
_entity_poly.type
_entity_poly.pdbx_seq_one_letter_code
_entity_poly.pdbx_strand_id
1 'polypeptide(L)'
;MMTTLSARLRTFLVPFALLASAMAAHAAGDVAVEVKNESEQVACAEKDNVTIKAISPEVRRFRIEAAHPAYIAGLLRDNWDADWTDCDMTGDPVFKAPVPPQRITFYESIEYWLVGYTFESFWRPAETTFRVGDRVEKGLHLVQLWKLGKTGSYEVLVVYPQDGYWRVRPLPPQQLSAAAYGSSFLFGPVEQDGARPVVNIKEIAFDPKTLSFNLAFKDGSSGTLKLDSVDENRMVLDAVLDKPVAGGKAFAALRSMYVTEFNNDVARIAIREPGAKGWREEALMPFTGGKATDVWMGRATHSRHNTSSPDMVFRSFSKDPNPPAKPEAKK
;
A
#
# COMPACT_ATOMS: atom_id res chain seq x y z
N MET A 1 50.38 -42.75 -51.64
CA MET A 1 49.18 -42.46 -52.45
C MET A 1 48.00 -42.34 -51.50
N MET A 2 47.33 -41.17 -51.49
CA MET A 2 45.96 -40.89 -50.97
C MET A 2 45.70 -41.19 -49.47
N THR A 3 45.08 -40.34 -48.66
CA THR A 3 44.48 -39.00 -48.79
C THR A 3 44.23 -38.51 -47.36
N THR A 4 44.51 -37.24 -47.11
CA THR A 4 44.26 -36.50 -45.87
C THR A 4 42.77 -36.26 -45.65
N LEU A 5 42.23 -36.60 -44.47
CA LEU A 5 40.92 -36.14 -44.01
C LEU A 5 41.11 -35.04 -42.96
N SER A 6 40.92 -33.79 -43.37
CA SER A 6 40.90 -32.63 -42.48
C SER A 6 39.48 -32.42 -41.96
N ALA A 7 39.26 -32.70 -40.68
CA ALA A 7 38.00 -32.40 -40.00
C ALA A 7 37.95 -30.91 -39.65
N ARG A 8 37.13 -30.14 -40.38
CA ARG A 8 36.81 -28.74 -40.04
C ARG A 8 35.81 -28.70 -38.88
N LEU A 9 36.30 -28.35 -37.69
CA LEU A 9 35.48 -28.00 -36.54
C LEU A 9 34.75 -26.68 -36.85
N ARG A 10 33.43 -26.74 -37.10
CA ARG A 10 32.59 -25.53 -37.20
C ARG A 10 32.16 -25.13 -35.79
N THR A 11 32.87 -24.16 -35.23
CA THR A 11 32.48 -23.48 -33.99
C THR A 11 31.19 -22.70 -34.23
N PHE A 12 30.06 -23.18 -33.71
CA PHE A 12 28.82 -22.40 -33.64
C PHE A 12 28.99 -21.34 -32.55
N LEU A 13 29.23 -20.09 -32.94
CA LEU A 13 29.08 -18.91 -32.09
C LEU A 13 27.59 -18.71 -31.83
N VAL A 14 27.12 -19.15 -30.65
CA VAL A 14 25.80 -18.76 -30.12
C VAL A 14 25.95 -17.33 -29.60
N PRO A 15 25.20 -16.34 -30.13
CA PRO A 15 25.20 -15.02 -29.54
C PRO A 15 24.42 -15.10 -28.23
N PHE A 16 25.13 -14.94 -27.11
CA PHE A 16 24.52 -14.74 -25.80
C PHE A 16 23.86 -13.36 -25.81
N ALA A 17 22.59 -13.32 -26.21
CA ALA A 17 21.77 -12.13 -26.04
C ALA A 17 21.58 -11.92 -24.54
N LEU A 18 22.39 -11.02 -23.97
CA LEU A 18 22.16 -10.45 -22.64
C LEU A 18 20.81 -9.73 -22.69
N LEU A 19 19.76 -10.44 -22.26
CA LEU A 19 18.52 -9.84 -21.80
C LEU A 19 18.88 -8.98 -20.59
N ALA A 20 19.16 -7.71 -20.85
CA ALA A 20 19.18 -6.69 -19.82
C ALA A 20 17.75 -6.57 -19.30
N SER A 21 17.46 -7.27 -18.20
CA SER A 21 16.30 -7.01 -17.37
C SER A 21 16.35 -5.55 -16.97
N ALA A 22 15.51 -4.72 -17.58
CA ALA A 22 15.32 -3.33 -17.17
C ALA A 22 14.73 -3.36 -15.75
N MET A 23 15.60 -3.32 -14.73
CA MET A 23 15.16 -2.93 -13.41
C MET A 23 14.75 -1.47 -13.51
N ALA A 24 13.49 -1.16 -13.23
CA ALA A 24 13.01 0.21 -13.26
C ALA A 24 13.90 1.07 -12.34
N ALA A 25 14.67 1.99 -12.92
CA ALA A 25 15.52 2.89 -12.17
C ALA A 25 14.66 3.81 -11.29
N HIS A 26 14.83 3.73 -9.98
CA HIS A 26 14.03 4.49 -9.01
C HIS A 26 14.59 5.90 -8.84
N ALA A 27 13.75 6.92 -8.94
CA ALA A 27 14.10 8.27 -8.50
C ALA A 27 14.31 8.24 -6.97
N ALA A 28 15.48 8.72 -6.52
CA ALA A 28 15.66 8.98 -5.09
C ALA A 28 14.89 10.23 -4.72
N GLY A 29 14.28 10.21 -3.54
CA GLY A 29 13.57 11.38 -3.04
C GLY A 29 14.52 12.57 -2.86
N ASP A 30 14.07 13.76 -3.24
CA ASP A 30 14.76 15.02 -3.04
C ASP A 30 14.16 15.85 -1.90
N VAL A 31 13.12 15.32 -1.25
CA VAL A 31 12.42 15.96 -0.12
C VAL A 31 12.54 15.10 1.13
N ALA A 32 12.80 15.76 2.26
CA ALA A 32 12.62 15.17 3.58
C ALA A 32 11.25 15.56 4.12
N VAL A 33 10.54 14.61 4.72
CA VAL A 33 9.21 14.82 5.28
C VAL A 33 9.26 14.79 6.80
N GLU A 34 8.36 15.51 7.44
CA GLU A 34 8.10 15.34 8.86
C GLU A 34 7.28 14.06 9.05
N VAL A 35 7.72 13.22 9.99
CA VAL A 35 7.03 12.03 10.44
C VAL A 35 6.52 12.30 11.84
N LYS A 36 5.20 12.19 12.02
CA LYS A 36 4.55 12.43 13.30
C LYS A 36 3.81 11.18 13.77
N ASN A 37 4.06 10.79 15.01
CA ASN A 37 3.34 9.72 15.67
C ASN A 37 2.15 10.29 16.45
N GLU A 38 0.96 9.82 16.13
CA GLU A 38 -0.29 10.15 16.83
C GLU A 38 -0.99 8.87 17.29
N SER A 39 -0.20 7.84 17.60
CA SER A 39 -0.70 6.56 18.11
C SER A 39 -1.09 6.66 19.59
N GLU A 40 -2.07 5.88 19.99
CA GLU A 40 -2.56 5.78 21.37
C GLU A 40 -2.47 4.34 21.86
N GLN A 41 -2.27 4.12 23.16
CA GLN A 41 -2.28 2.76 23.72
C GLN A 41 -3.71 2.30 23.97
N VAL A 42 -4.03 1.08 23.52
CA VAL A 42 -5.36 0.46 23.69
C VAL A 42 -5.21 -1.04 23.96
N ALA A 43 -6.27 -1.68 24.43
CA ALA A 43 -6.33 -3.14 24.61
C ALA A 43 -7.02 -3.88 23.45
N CYS A 44 -7.85 -3.18 22.67
CA CYS A 44 -8.61 -3.74 21.56
C CYS A 44 -7.75 -3.93 20.30
N ALA A 45 -7.71 -5.14 19.76
CA ALA A 45 -6.95 -5.42 18.54
C ALA A 45 -7.64 -4.94 17.25
N GLU A 46 -8.98 -4.90 17.23
CA GLU A 46 -9.75 -4.43 16.06
C GLU A 46 -9.78 -2.89 15.91
N LYS A 47 -9.27 -2.17 16.91
CA LYS A 47 -9.17 -0.71 16.85
C LYS A 47 -7.86 -0.31 16.20
N ASP A 48 -7.94 0.37 15.07
CA ASP A 48 -6.78 1.07 14.49
C ASP A 48 -6.36 2.21 15.43
N ASN A 49 -5.44 1.94 16.36
CA ASN A 49 -4.91 2.89 17.34
C ASN A 49 -3.53 3.45 16.96
N VAL A 50 -2.90 2.91 15.92
CA VAL A 50 -1.64 3.41 15.38
C VAL A 50 -1.91 4.40 14.26
N THR A 51 -1.31 5.58 14.35
CA THR A 51 -1.36 6.62 13.31
C THR A 51 0.02 7.24 13.12
N ILE A 52 0.64 7.01 11.97
CA ILE A 52 1.90 7.64 11.58
C ILE A 52 1.67 8.54 10.37
N LYS A 53 1.84 9.85 10.54
CA LYS A 53 1.59 10.85 9.50
C LYS A 53 2.89 11.27 8.82
N ALA A 54 2.85 11.41 7.49
CA ALA A 54 3.91 12.03 6.69
C ALA A 54 3.44 13.41 6.20
N ILE A 55 4.18 14.45 6.57
CA ILE A 55 3.80 15.86 6.38
C ILE A 55 4.91 16.57 5.59
N SER A 56 4.53 17.28 4.54
CA SER A 56 5.42 18.15 3.78
C SER A 56 4.63 19.12 2.91
N PRO A 57 5.04 20.41 2.83
CA PRO A 57 4.44 21.38 1.92
C PRO A 57 4.97 21.27 0.49
N GLU A 58 5.86 20.32 0.19
CA GLU A 58 6.55 20.22 -1.10
C GLU A 58 6.28 18.92 -1.84
N VAL A 59 5.98 17.83 -1.13
CA VAL A 59 5.84 16.50 -1.75
C VAL A 59 4.69 16.47 -2.76
N ARG A 60 5.01 15.97 -3.94
CA ARG A 60 4.09 15.69 -5.04
C ARG A 60 4.19 14.26 -5.56
N ARG A 61 5.27 13.54 -5.28
CA ARG A 61 5.39 12.12 -5.64
C ARG A 61 6.12 11.33 -4.56
N PHE A 62 5.71 10.09 -4.37
CA PHE A 62 6.39 9.14 -3.48
C PHE A 62 5.97 7.71 -3.80
N ARG A 63 6.61 6.74 -3.15
CA ARG A 63 6.25 5.32 -3.24
C ARG A 63 5.70 4.83 -1.92
N ILE A 64 4.70 3.96 -2.02
CA ILE A 64 4.18 3.16 -0.92
C ILE A 64 4.49 1.72 -1.25
N GLU A 65 5.20 1.03 -0.37
CA GLU A 65 5.52 -0.38 -0.54
C GLU A 65 4.94 -1.18 0.61
N ALA A 66 4.34 -2.31 0.27
CA ALA A 66 3.97 -3.35 1.21
C ALA A 66 4.89 -4.53 0.93
N ALA A 67 5.72 -4.90 1.89
CA ALA A 67 6.62 -6.04 1.80
C ALA A 67 6.23 -7.07 2.85
N HIS A 68 6.31 -8.35 2.51
CA HIS A 68 6.06 -9.38 3.53
C HIS A 68 7.03 -9.22 4.72
N PRO A 69 6.59 -9.55 5.95
CA PRO A 69 7.46 -9.47 7.11
C PRO A 69 8.66 -10.43 6.93
N ALA A 70 9.79 -10.08 7.55
CA ALA A 70 11.05 -10.81 7.34
C ALA A 70 10.99 -12.32 7.64
N TYR A 71 10.04 -12.75 8.47
CA TYR A 71 9.82 -14.16 8.84
C TYR A 71 8.88 -14.93 7.89
N ILE A 72 8.31 -14.30 6.85
CA ILE A 72 7.25 -14.90 6.01
C ILE A 72 7.65 -16.25 5.38
N ALA A 73 8.92 -16.41 5.02
CA ALA A 73 9.42 -17.63 4.38
C ALA A 73 9.30 -18.87 5.30
N GLY A 74 9.33 -18.67 6.61
CA GLY A 74 9.16 -19.72 7.61
C GLY A 74 7.73 -19.88 8.13
N LEU A 75 6.78 -19.05 7.68
CA LEU A 75 5.42 -19.06 8.18
C LEU A 75 4.64 -20.25 7.59
N LEU A 76 4.28 -21.21 8.44
CA LEU A 76 3.50 -22.40 8.05
C LEU A 76 2.00 -22.22 8.22
N ARG A 77 1.60 -21.39 9.17
CA ARG A 77 0.20 -21.09 9.46
C ARG A 77 0.07 -19.60 9.69
N ASP A 78 -0.83 -19.00 8.93
CA ASP A 78 -1.22 -17.61 9.12
C ASP A 78 -2.42 -17.52 10.06
N ASN A 79 -2.60 -16.36 10.69
CA ASN A 79 -3.80 -16.02 11.44
C ASN A 79 -4.31 -14.65 10.99
N TRP A 80 -5.58 -14.59 10.61
CA TRP A 80 -6.32 -13.39 10.22
C TRP A 80 -7.71 -13.36 10.89
N ASP A 81 -7.92 -14.19 11.90
CA ASP A 81 -9.16 -14.21 12.67
C ASP A 81 -9.29 -12.91 13.46
N ALA A 82 -10.49 -12.35 13.46
CA ALA A 82 -10.77 -11.14 14.23
C ALA A 82 -10.65 -11.40 15.74
N ASP A 83 -10.06 -10.45 16.47
CA ASP A 83 -9.87 -10.47 17.91
C ASP A 83 -10.59 -9.30 18.59
N TRP A 84 -11.86 -9.54 18.91
CA TRP A 84 -12.75 -8.58 19.56
C TRP A 84 -12.54 -8.45 21.08
N THR A 85 -11.47 -9.05 21.62
CA THR A 85 -11.18 -8.97 23.05
C THR A 85 -10.96 -7.51 23.45
N ASP A 86 -11.60 -7.06 24.53
CA ASP A 86 -11.52 -5.69 25.06
C ASP A 86 -11.91 -4.58 24.07
N CYS A 87 -12.68 -4.91 23.03
CA CYS A 87 -13.17 -3.95 22.03
C CYS A 87 -14.54 -3.36 22.41
N ASP A 88 -14.61 -2.03 22.41
CA ASP A 88 -15.87 -1.28 22.47
C ASP A 88 -16.00 -0.38 21.24
N MET A 89 -16.90 -0.77 20.33
CA MET A 89 -17.21 -0.06 19.09
C MET A 89 -18.57 0.67 19.15
N THR A 90 -19.20 0.75 20.33
CA THR A 90 -20.56 1.29 20.47
C THR A 90 -20.68 2.78 20.16
N GLY A 91 -19.56 3.51 20.21
CA GLY A 91 -19.48 4.93 19.89
C GLY A 91 -19.39 5.27 18.40
N ASP A 92 -19.25 4.26 17.53
CA ASP A 92 -19.15 4.50 16.09
C ASP A 92 -20.49 4.94 15.50
N PRO A 93 -20.52 6.01 14.68
CA PRO A 93 -21.69 6.33 13.90
C PRO A 93 -22.10 5.15 13.01
N VAL A 94 -23.40 4.97 12.81
CA VAL A 94 -23.93 3.93 11.92
C VAL A 94 -24.90 4.57 10.94
N PHE A 95 -24.47 4.67 9.69
CA PHE A 95 -25.30 5.14 8.58
C PHE A 95 -25.84 3.94 7.82
N LYS A 96 -27.17 3.84 7.73
CA LYS A 96 -27.83 2.80 6.94
C LYS A 96 -27.55 3.03 5.45
N ALA A 97 -27.19 1.96 4.75
CA ALA A 97 -26.96 2.05 3.31
C ALA A 97 -28.28 2.33 2.56
N PRO A 98 -28.23 3.11 1.47
CA PRO A 98 -29.42 3.40 0.66
C PRO A 98 -29.87 2.18 -0.17
N VAL A 99 -29.01 1.17 -0.31
CA VAL A 99 -29.25 -0.06 -1.07
C VAL A 99 -28.93 -1.28 -0.21
N PRO A 100 -29.57 -2.44 -0.47
CA PRO A 100 -29.24 -3.68 0.23
C PRO A 100 -27.76 -4.08 0.06
N PRO A 101 -27.22 -4.93 0.95
CA PRO A 101 -25.88 -5.50 0.80
C PRO A 101 -25.74 -6.29 -0.50
N GLN A 102 -24.70 -6.01 -1.27
CA GLN A 102 -24.46 -6.57 -2.60
C GLN A 102 -22.97 -6.69 -2.86
N ARG A 103 -22.61 -7.69 -3.67
CA ARG A 103 -21.28 -7.87 -4.27
C ARG A 103 -21.42 -7.69 -5.78
N ILE A 104 -20.63 -6.79 -6.36
CA ILE A 104 -20.74 -6.41 -7.76
C ILE A 104 -19.34 -6.48 -8.40
N THR A 105 -19.16 -7.35 -9.39
CA THR A 105 -18.00 -7.23 -10.30
C THR A 105 -18.34 -6.19 -11.35
N PHE A 106 -17.57 -5.10 -11.41
CA PHE A 106 -17.87 -3.97 -12.29
C PHE A 106 -16.77 -3.67 -13.31
N TYR A 107 -15.65 -4.39 -13.23
CA TYR A 107 -14.62 -4.43 -14.25
C TYR A 107 -13.95 -5.81 -14.22
N GLU A 108 -13.63 -6.37 -15.38
CA GLU A 108 -12.94 -7.66 -15.49
C GLU A 108 -12.05 -7.70 -16.74
N SER A 109 -10.89 -8.32 -16.59
CA SER A 109 -9.93 -8.68 -17.63
C SER A 109 -9.29 -10.01 -17.27
N ILE A 110 -8.40 -10.50 -18.14
CA ILE A 110 -7.66 -11.75 -17.90
C ILE A 110 -6.84 -11.67 -16.61
N GLU A 111 -6.16 -10.55 -16.37
CA GLU A 111 -5.23 -10.43 -15.25
C GLU A 111 -5.83 -9.76 -14.01
N TYR A 112 -6.83 -8.90 -14.18
CA TYR A 112 -7.35 -8.06 -13.10
C TYR A 112 -8.87 -7.88 -13.17
N TRP A 113 -9.53 -7.77 -12.02
CA TRP A 113 -10.93 -7.37 -11.92
C TRP A 113 -11.19 -6.55 -10.66
N LEU A 114 -12.25 -5.73 -10.72
CA LEU A 114 -12.72 -4.93 -9.60
C LEU A 114 -14.04 -5.48 -9.06
N VAL A 115 -14.09 -5.69 -7.75
CA VAL A 115 -15.28 -6.12 -7.02
C VAL A 115 -15.64 -5.05 -6.00
N GLY A 116 -16.84 -4.51 -6.12
CA GLY A 116 -17.43 -3.55 -5.19
C GLY A 116 -18.40 -4.22 -4.23
N TYR A 117 -18.47 -3.68 -3.01
CA TYR A 117 -19.40 -4.14 -1.99
C TYR A 117 -20.23 -2.99 -1.44
N THR A 118 -21.52 -3.27 -1.26
CA THR A 118 -22.41 -2.51 -0.37
C THR A 118 -22.67 -3.36 0.86
N PHE A 119 -22.85 -2.71 2.01
CA PHE A 119 -23.07 -3.32 3.32
C PHE A 119 -24.39 -2.79 3.85
N GLU A 120 -24.91 -3.38 4.93
CA GLU A 120 -26.16 -2.90 5.53
C GLU A 120 -26.01 -1.49 6.12
N SER A 121 -24.84 -1.24 6.69
CA SER A 121 -24.46 0.05 7.24
C SER A 121 -22.96 0.29 7.11
N PHE A 122 -22.57 1.55 7.26
CA PHE A 122 -21.18 1.97 7.34
C PHE A 122 -21.06 3.18 8.27
N TRP A 123 -19.85 3.49 8.74
CA TRP A 123 -19.65 4.58 9.69
C TRP A 123 -19.66 5.98 9.06
N ARG A 124 -19.64 6.05 7.72
CA ARG A 124 -19.85 7.28 6.94
C ARG A 124 -20.90 7.06 5.84
N PRO A 125 -21.56 8.13 5.36
CA PRO A 125 -22.38 8.08 4.16
C PRO A 125 -21.61 7.62 2.91
N ALA A 126 -22.25 6.84 2.06
CA ALA A 126 -21.65 6.27 0.85
C ALA A 126 -21.80 7.21 -0.38
N GLU A 127 -21.12 8.35 -0.34
CA GLU A 127 -21.24 9.42 -1.35
C GLU A 127 -20.21 9.35 -2.49
N THR A 128 -19.05 8.74 -2.24
CA THR A 128 -17.95 8.66 -3.21
C THR A 128 -18.36 7.78 -4.39
N THR A 129 -18.11 8.27 -5.62
CA THR A 129 -18.35 7.51 -6.85
C THR A 129 -17.12 6.72 -7.27
N PHE A 130 -17.34 5.58 -7.91
CA PHE A 130 -16.27 4.77 -8.49
C PHE A 130 -16.51 4.61 -9.99
N ARG A 131 -15.50 4.89 -10.83
CA ARG A 131 -15.65 4.89 -12.29
C ARG A 131 -14.62 3.99 -12.96
N VAL A 132 -15.05 3.28 -14.01
CA VAL A 132 -14.18 2.54 -14.94
C VAL A 132 -14.70 2.75 -16.36
N GLY A 133 -13.93 3.45 -17.20
CA GLY A 133 -14.43 3.91 -18.50
C GLY A 133 -15.69 4.76 -18.32
N ASP A 134 -16.79 4.33 -18.95
CA ASP A 134 -18.10 4.98 -18.88
C ASP A 134 -18.99 4.44 -17.74
N ARG A 135 -18.58 3.35 -17.07
CA ARG A 135 -19.34 2.74 -15.98
C ARG A 135 -19.06 3.49 -14.67
N VAL A 136 -20.13 3.94 -14.01
CA VAL A 136 -20.07 4.61 -12.71
C VAL A 136 -20.89 3.83 -11.70
N GLU A 137 -20.22 3.40 -10.63
CA GLU A 137 -20.81 2.80 -9.45
C GLU A 137 -20.96 3.83 -8.33
N LYS A 138 -22.02 3.69 -7.56
CA LYS A 138 -22.37 4.57 -6.42
C LYS A 138 -22.68 3.72 -5.20
N GLY A 139 -22.47 4.29 -4.01
CA GLY A 139 -22.82 3.63 -2.76
C GLY A 139 -21.91 2.48 -2.34
N LEU A 140 -20.78 2.27 -3.03
CA LEU A 140 -19.81 1.25 -2.65
C LEU A 140 -19.09 1.63 -1.36
N HIS A 141 -19.13 0.77 -0.35
CA HIS A 141 -18.39 0.95 0.90
C HIS A 141 -16.96 0.40 0.80
N LEU A 142 -16.74 -0.60 -0.05
CA LEU A 142 -15.47 -1.27 -0.23
C LEU A 142 -15.29 -1.65 -1.70
N VAL A 143 -14.10 -1.44 -2.24
CA VAL A 143 -13.70 -1.92 -3.58
C VAL A 143 -12.40 -2.70 -3.50
N GLN A 144 -12.38 -3.87 -4.12
CA GLN A 144 -11.26 -4.79 -4.20
C GLN A 144 -10.68 -4.79 -5.61
N LEU A 145 -9.37 -4.69 -5.74
CA LEU A 145 -8.63 -5.13 -6.93
C LEU A 145 -8.12 -6.54 -6.70
N TRP A 146 -8.54 -7.42 -7.60
CA TRP A 146 -8.05 -8.78 -7.66
C TRP A 146 -7.09 -8.94 -8.83
N LYS A 147 -6.13 -9.86 -8.66
CA LYS A 147 -5.13 -10.24 -9.64
C LYS A 147 -5.16 -11.76 -9.86
N LEU A 148 -5.09 -12.20 -11.11
CA LEU A 148 -4.76 -13.57 -11.44
C LEU A 148 -3.26 -13.82 -11.16
N GLY A 149 -2.99 -14.77 -10.27
CA GLY A 149 -1.67 -15.32 -9.99
C GLY A 149 -1.50 -16.73 -10.59
N LYS A 150 -0.37 -17.38 -10.29
CA LYS A 150 -0.01 -18.70 -10.85
C LYS A 150 -0.94 -19.82 -10.38
N THR A 151 -1.39 -19.73 -9.14
CA THR A 151 -2.11 -20.79 -8.41
C THR A 151 -3.56 -20.43 -8.11
N GLY A 152 -4.00 -19.24 -8.53
CA GLY A 152 -5.35 -18.76 -8.28
C GLY A 152 -5.44 -17.25 -8.35
N SER A 153 -6.54 -16.76 -7.81
CA SER A 153 -6.89 -15.35 -7.81
C SER A 153 -6.65 -14.74 -6.44
N TYR A 154 -6.00 -13.59 -6.42
CA TYR A 154 -5.59 -12.92 -5.19
C TYR A 154 -6.12 -11.50 -5.15
N GLU A 155 -6.84 -11.16 -4.10
CA GLU A 155 -7.15 -9.78 -3.78
C GLU A 155 -5.86 -9.12 -3.27
N VAL A 156 -5.43 -8.02 -3.92
CA VAL A 156 -4.12 -7.39 -3.67
C VAL A 156 -4.25 -5.97 -3.14
N LEU A 157 -5.37 -5.29 -3.41
CA LEU A 157 -5.64 -3.92 -2.97
C LEU A 157 -7.11 -3.78 -2.60
N VAL A 158 -7.38 -3.14 -1.48
CA VAL A 158 -8.71 -2.74 -1.04
C VAL A 158 -8.72 -1.24 -0.83
N VAL A 159 -9.82 -0.59 -1.19
CA VAL A 159 -10.12 0.78 -0.77
C VAL A 159 -11.50 0.83 -0.14
N TYR A 160 -11.61 1.59 0.95
CA TYR A 160 -12.86 2.06 1.52
C TYR A 160 -13.08 3.49 1.01
N PRO A 161 -13.85 3.70 -0.08
CA PRO A 161 -13.86 4.99 -0.78
C PRO A 161 -14.35 6.14 0.11
N GLN A 162 -15.16 5.82 1.12
CA GLN A 162 -15.87 6.80 1.92
C GLN A 162 -14.99 7.42 3.01
N ASP A 163 -13.97 6.73 3.50
CA ASP A 163 -13.02 7.25 4.49
C ASP A 163 -11.58 7.35 3.98
N GLY A 164 -11.29 6.75 2.83
CA GLY A 164 -10.02 6.82 2.14
C GLY A 164 -8.97 5.82 2.63
N TYR A 165 -9.37 4.79 3.39
CA TYR A 165 -8.47 3.73 3.84
C TYR A 165 -8.15 2.79 2.68
N TRP A 166 -6.86 2.59 2.43
CA TRP A 166 -6.35 1.63 1.48
C TRP A 166 -5.63 0.50 2.22
N ARG A 167 -5.90 -0.74 1.84
CA ARG A 167 -5.16 -1.91 2.34
C ARG A 167 -4.47 -2.59 1.18
N VAL A 168 -3.19 -2.91 1.36
CA VAL A 168 -2.33 -3.52 0.34
C VAL A 168 -1.71 -4.78 0.88
N ARG A 169 -1.55 -5.79 0.02
CA ARG A 169 -0.74 -6.96 0.33
C ARG A 169 -0.05 -7.48 -0.92
N PRO A 170 1.19 -8.02 -0.80
CA PRO A 170 1.83 -8.74 -1.89
C PRO A 170 1.05 -10.02 -2.23
N LEU A 171 1.43 -10.69 -3.32
CA LEU A 171 0.96 -12.06 -3.54
C LEU A 171 1.50 -12.95 -2.41
N PRO A 172 0.73 -13.95 -1.93
CA PRO A 172 1.25 -14.84 -0.93
C PRO A 172 2.45 -15.63 -1.46
N PRO A 173 3.43 -15.95 -0.62
CA PRO A 173 4.49 -16.88 -0.99
C PRO A 173 3.90 -18.28 -1.23
N GLN A 174 4.63 -19.14 -1.94
CA GLN A 174 4.10 -20.43 -2.44
C GLN A 174 3.52 -21.35 -1.36
N GLN A 175 4.04 -21.29 -0.14
CA GLN A 175 3.58 -22.11 0.99
C GLN A 175 2.27 -21.60 1.63
N LEU A 176 1.80 -20.39 1.29
CA LEU A 176 0.58 -19.80 1.83
C LEU A 176 -0.49 -19.66 0.73
N SER A 177 -1.75 -19.95 1.08
CA SER A 177 -2.89 -19.76 0.18
C SER A 177 -3.33 -18.29 0.09
N ALA A 178 -3.01 -17.48 1.10
CA ALA A 178 -3.34 -16.07 1.19
C ALA A 178 -2.34 -15.35 2.11
N ALA A 179 -2.34 -14.02 2.07
CA ALA A 179 -1.65 -13.16 3.03
C ALA A 179 -2.66 -12.20 3.66
N ALA A 180 -2.42 -11.73 4.87
CA ALA A 180 -3.26 -10.78 5.57
C ALA A 180 -2.95 -9.34 5.13
N TYR A 181 -3.89 -8.42 5.35
CA TYR A 181 -3.66 -6.99 5.12
C TYR A 181 -3.00 -6.31 6.32
N GLY A 182 -3.56 -6.49 7.51
CA GLY A 182 -3.22 -5.73 8.71
C GLY A 182 -3.31 -4.23 8.52
N SER A 183 -2.20 -3.55 8.25
CA SER A 183 -2.15 -2.09 8.12
C SER A 183 -2.89 -1.53 6.90
N SER A 184 -3.49 -0.37 7.11
CA SER A 184 -4.02 0.51 6.08
C SER A 184 -3.09 1.71 5.87
N PHE A 185 -3.22 2.38 4.73
CA PHE A 185 -2.67 3.72 4.52
C PHE A 185 -3.73 4.68 3.99
N LEU A 186 -3.46 5.96 4.17
CA LEU A 186 -4.19 7.09 3.61
C LEU A 186 -3.32 7.79 2.58
N PHE A 187 -3.92 8.24 1.47
CA PHE A 187 -3.25 8.98 0.40
C PHE A 187 -4.09 10.20 0.01
N GLY A 188 -3.50 11.38 0.10
CA GLY A 188 -4.17 12.67 -0.16
C GLY A 188 -4.21 13.56 1.07
N PRO A 189 -5.00 14.64 1.04
CA PRO A 189 -5.16 15.54 2.18
C PRO A 189 -5.81 14.80 3.36
N VAL A 190 -5.01 14.44 4.36
CA VAL A 190 -5.49 13.76 5.56
C VAL A 190 -6.15 14.76 6.50
N GLU A 191 -7.40 14.49 6.86
CA GLU A 191 -8.21 15.29 7.78
C GLU A 191 -8.60 14.45 9.01
N GLN A 192 -8.99 15.12 10.09
CA GLN A 192 -9.48 14.47 11.30
C GLN A 192 -11.02 14.52 11.31
N ASP A 193 -11.67 13.36 11.38
CA ASP A 193 -13.12 13.21 11.53
C ASP A 193 -13.40 12.45 12.84
N GLY A 194 -13.70 13.19 13.90
CA GLY A 194 -13.75 12.65 15.27
C GLY A 194 -12.40 12.07 15.69
N ALA A 195 -12.37 10.79 16.05
CA ALA A 195 -11.14 10.08 16.45
C ALA A 195 -10.35 9.48 15.26
N ARG A 196 -10.90 9.51 14.03
CA ARG A 196 -10.30 8.83 12.88
C ARG A 196 -9.71 9.83 11.89
N PRO A 197 -8.46 9.64 11.43
CA PRO A 197 -8.01 10.33 10.24
C PRO A 197 -8.74 9.76 9.02
N VAL A 198 -9.07 10.61 8.06
CA VAL A 198 -9.76 10.29 6.81
C VAL A 198 -9.13 11.02 5.64
N VAL A 199 -9.37 10.53 4.44
CA VAL A 199 -9.21 11.31 3.21
C VAL A 199 -10.58 11.45 2.56
N ASN A 200 -11.00 12.69 2.38
CA ASN A 200 -12.31 13.00 1.81
C ASN A 200 -12.27 12.92 0.28
N ILE A 201 -12.64 11.76 -0.25
CA ILE A 201 -12.66 11.47 -1.68
C ILE A 201 -14.04 11.82 -2.26
N LYS A 202 -14.05 12.35 -3.49
CA LYS A 202 -15.26 12.62 -4.27
C LYS A 202 -15.50 11.55 -5.33
N GLU A 203 -14.46 11.22 -6.09
CA GLU A 203 -14.50 10.18 -7.13
C GLU A 203 -13.18 9.42 -7.14
N ILE A 204 -13.26 8.11 -7.39
CA ILE A 204 -12.12 7.27 -7.79
C ILE A 204 -12.39 6.75 -9.20
N ALA A 205 -11.51 7.06 -10.15
CA ALA A 205 -11.58 6.55 -11.51
C ALA A 205 -10.41 5.61 -11.79
N PHE A 206 -10.70 4.33 -12.02
CA PHE A 206 -9.69 3.33 -12.37
C PHE A 206 -9.45 3.30 -13.88
N ASP A 207 -8.19 3.47 -14.28
CA ASP A 207 -7.69 3.25 -15.63
C ASP A 207 -7.02 1.87 -15.71
N PRO A 208 -7.67 0.88 -16.36
CA PRO A 208 -7.11 -0.46 -16.44
C PRO A 208 -5.88 -0.58 -17.33
N LYS A 209 -5.65 0.37 -18.25
CA LYS A 209 -4.48 0.32 -19.15
C LYS A 209 -3.18 0.60 -18.40
N THR A 210 -3.25 1.44 -17.39
CA THR A 210 -2.10 1.86 -16.59
C THR A 210 -2.11 1.29 -15.17
N LEU A 211 -3.18 0.58 -14.79
CA LEU A 211 -3.49 0.12 -13.43
C LEU A 211 -3.45 1.27 -12.41
N SER A 212 -4.03 2.40 -12.79
CA SER A 212 -4.03 3.63 -11.99
C SER A 212 -5.40 3.97 -11.44
N PHE A 213 -5.45 4.36 -10.18
CA PHE A 213 -6.60 4.96 -9.53
C PHE A 213 -6.40 6.47 -9.52
N ASN A 214 -7.24 7.19 -10.25
CA ASN A 214 -7.27 8.66 -10.27
C ASN A 214 -8.28 9.12 -9.22
N LEU A 215 -7.82 9.86 -8.22
CA LEU A 215 -8.64 10.36 -7.12
C LEU A 215 -8.94 11.84 -7.34
N ALA A 216 -10.21 12.21 -7.27
CA ALA A 216 -10.63 13.59 -7.07
C ALA A 216 -11.03 13.75 -5.61
N PHE A 217 -10.39 14.68 -4.89
CA PHE A 217 -10.67 14.95 -3.48
C PHE A 217 -11.75 16.02 -3.31
N LYS A 218 -12.44 16.03 -2.16
CA LYS A 218 -13.53 16.99 -1.87
C LYS A 218 -13.04 18.44 -1.76
N ASP A 219 -11.75 18.67 -1.49
CA ASP A 219 -11.14 20.01 -1.47
C ASP A 219 -10.77 20.54 -2.87
N GLY A 220 -11.07 19.77 -3.93
CA GLY A 220 -10.79 20.11 -5.32
C GLY A 220 -9.35 19.82 -5.77
N SER A 221 -8.50 19.25 -4.90
CA SER A 221 -7.22 18.63 -5.32
C SER A 221 -7.44 17.25 -5.95
N SER A 222 -6.38 16.69 -6.51
CA SER A 222 -6.41 15.37 -7.14
C SER A 222 -5.10 14.61 -6.97
N GLY A 223 -5.17 13.29 -7.14
CA GLY A 223 -4.01 12.43 -7.07
C GLY A 223 -4.15 11.17 -7.91
N THR A 224 -3.06 10.43 -8.04
CA THR A 224 -3.01 9.16 -8.75
C THR A 224 -2.25 8.16 -7.90
N LEU A 225 -2.86 6.99 -7.66
CA LEU A 225 -2.17 5.81 -7.16
C LEU A 225 -2.07 4.81 -8.30
N LYS A 226 -0.85 4.53 -8.75
CA LYS A 226 -0.58 3.52 -9.78
C LYS A 226 -0.04 2.26 -9.13
N LEU A 227 -0.60 1.10 -9.49
CA LEU A 227 0.03 -0.19 -9.22
C LEU A 227 1.28 -0.34 -10.11
N ASP A 228 2.46 -0.13 -9.53
CA ASP A 228 3.75 -0.21 -10.24
C ASP A 228 4.18 -1.68 -10.38
N SER A 229 4.09 -2.45 -9.31
CA SER A 229 4.40 -3.89 -9.31
C SER A 229 3.72 -4.62 -8.15
N VAL A 230 3.44 -5.91 -8.34
CA VAL A 230 3.02 -6.82 -7.27
C VAL A 230 3.51 -8.23 -7.57
N ASP A 231 4.24 -8.81 -6.63
CA ASP A 231 4.79 -10.18 -6.71
C ASP A 231 4.73 -10.87 -5.34
N GLU A 232 5.31 -12.06 -5.24
CA GLU A 232 5.36 -12.87 -4.01
C GLU A 232 6.28 -12.28 -2.91
N ASN A 233 6.97 -11.17 -3.16
CA ASN A 233 7.84 -10.49 -2.18
C ASN A 233 7.24 -9.17 -1.70
N ARG A 234 6.74 -8.34 -2.64
CA ARG A 234 6.22 -7.01 -2.33
C ARG A 234 5.17 -6.53 -3.33
N MET A 235 4.42 -5.51 -2.90
CA MET A 235 3.59 -4.65 -3.74
C MET A 235 4.13 -3.22 -3.66
N VAL A 236 4.18 -2.53 -4.80
CA VAL A 236 4.64 -1.14 -4.91
C VAL A 236 3.56 -0.30 -5.59
N LEU A 237 3.19 0.79 -4.94
CA LEU A 237 2.33 1.84 -5.47
C LEU A 237 3.17 3.10 -5.71
N ASP A 238 3.00 3.70 -6.89
CA ASP A 238 3.54 5.03 -7.22
C ASP A 238 2.42 6.06 -7.01
N ALA A 239 2.67 7.00 -6.10
CA ALA A 239 1.69 7.96 -5.62
C ALA A 239 2.06 9.36 -6.12
N VAL A 240 1.15 10.03 -6.82
CA VAL A 240 1.35 11.38 -7.38
C VAL A 240 0.21 12.31 -6.99
N LEU A 241 0.52 13.49 -6.47
CA LEU A 241 -0.42 14.55 -6.15
C LEU A 241 -0.33 15.67 -7.18
N ASP A 242 -1.47 16.21 -7.58
CA ASP A 242 -1.53 17.33 -8.53
C ASP A 242 -0.84 18.58 -7.96
N LYS A 243 -0.95 18.80 -6.65
CA LYS A 243 -0.28 19.84 -5.88
C LYS A 243 0.09 19.33 -4.47
N PRO A 244 1.07 19.96 -3.80
CA PRO A 244 1.38 19.61 -2.42
C PRO A 244 0.19 19.84 -1.48
N VAL A 245 0.12 19.06 -0.41
CA VAL A 245 -0.91 19.22 0.62
C VAL A 245 -0.55 20.40 1.53
N ALA A 246 -1.46 21.37 1.64
CA ALA A 246 -1.24 22.62 2.38
C ALA A 246 -1.80 22.56 3.82
N GLY A 247 -1.50 23.59 4.62
CA GLY A 247 -2.10 23.80 5.94
C GLY A 247 -1.58 22.85 7.03
N GLY A 248 -0.39 22.28 6.86
CA GLY A 248 0.20 21.34 7.82
C GLY A 248 -0.49 19.97 7.88
N LYS A 249 -1.42 19.69 6.95
CA LYS A 249 -2.04 18.37 6.83
C LYS A 249 -1.03 17.35 6.30
N ALA A 250 -1.19 16.10 6.71
CA ALA A 250 -0.41 15.00 6.15
C ALA A 250 -0.86 14.72 4.72
N PHE A 251 0.08 14.35 3.85
CA PHE A 251 -0.21 13.90 2.49
C PHE A 251 -0.36 12.37 2.41
N ALA A 252 0.12 11.68 3.43
CA ALA A 252 -0.04 10.25 3.63
C ALA A 252 -0.06 9.93 5.13
N ALA A 253 -0.70 8.83 5.49
CA ALA A 253 -0.61 8.29 6.84
C ALA A 253 -0.68 6.76 6.82
N LEU A 254 0.01 6.11 7.75
CA LEU A 254 -0.26 4.74 8.14
C LEU A 254 -1.39 4.73 9.16
N ARG A 255 -2.32 3.78 9.03
CA ARG A 255 -3.31 3.42 10.04
C ARG A 255 -3.21 1.93 10.31
N SER A 256 -3.06 1.56 11.58
CA SER A 256 -2.79 0.17 11.96
C SER A 256 -3.24 -0.07 13.39
N MET A 257 -3.07 -1.29 13.88
CA MET A 257 -3.29 -1.62 15.29
C MET A 257 -2.00 -2.08 16.00
N TYR A 258 -1.93 -1.82 17.31
CA TYR A 258 -0.92 -2.32 18.25
C TYR A 258 -1.55 -2.48 19.65
N VAL A 259 -1.45 -3.67 20.22
CA VAL A 259 -1.77 -3.94 21.64
C VAL A 259 -0.49 -4.28 22.40
N THR A 260 0.29 -5.23 21.88
CA THR A 260 1.63 -5.60 22.39
C THR A 260 2.57 -5.99 21.26
N GLU A 261 3.87 -6.17 21.54
CA GLU A 261 4.86 -6.67 20.56
C GLU A 261 4.50 -8.02 19.91
N PHE A 262 3.61 -8.81 20.52
CA PHE A 262 3.12 -10.09 19.98
C PHE A 262 1.65 -10.03 19.53
N ASN A 263 0.96 -8.90 19.70
CA ASN A 263 -0.40 -8.67 19.19
C ASN A 263 -0.48 -7.29 18.55
N ASN A 264 -0.10 -7.21 17.28
CA ASN A 264 0.01 -5.99 16.49
C ASN A 264 -0.05 -6.28 14.99
N ASP A 265 -0.37 -5.25 14.20
CA ASP A 265 -0.14 -5.22 12.77
C ASP A 265 1.16 -4.45 12.45
N VAL A 266 1.59 -3.55 13.34
CA VAL A 266 2.90 -2.90 13.32
C VAL A 266 3.37 -2.69 14.76
N ALA A 267 4.64 -3.00 15.04
CA ALA A 267 5.26 -2.80 16.35
C ALA A 267 6.49 -1.88 16.33
N ARG A 268 7.13 -1.75 15.17
CA ARG A 268 8.42 -1.07 14.99
C ARG A 268 8.34 -0.01 13.91
N ILE A 269 9.16 1.00 14.06
CA ILE A 269 9.35 2.05 13.06
C ILE A 269 10.84 2.29 12.86
N ALA A 270 11.23 2.53 11.62
CA ALA A 270 12.57 2.94 11.26
C ALA A 270 12.49 4.12 10.30
N ILE A 271 13.28 5.16 10.54
CA ILE A 271 13.39 6.29 9.61
C ILE A 271 14.82 6.47 9.11
N ARG A 272 14.96 6.88 7.86
CA ARG A 272 16.23 7.37 7.32
C ARG A 272 16.24 8.88 7.33
N GLU A 273 17.01 9.47 8.23
CA GLU A 273 17.13 10.92 8.33
C GLU A 273 17.95 11.50 7.15
N PRO A 274 17.74 12.77 6.77
CA PRO A 274 18.47 13.39 5.67
C PRO A 274 19.98 13.34 5.89
N GLY A 275 20.71 12.76 4.92
CA GLY A 275 22.17 12.61 5.01
C GLY A 275 22.67 11.51 5.94
N ALA A 276 21.76 10.77 6.60
CA ALA A 276 22.14 9.66 7.46
C ALA A 276 22.69 8.47 6.65
N LYS A 277 23.66 7.77 7.24
CA LYS A 277 24.27 6.56 6.65
C LYS A 277 23.46 5.28 6.93
N GLY A 278 22.49 5.35 7.83
CA GLY A 278 21.72 4.21 8.30
C GLY A 278 20.32 4.63 8.75
N TRP A 279 19.58 3.65 9.25
CA TRP A 279 18.23 3.84 9.79
C TRP A 279 18.28 4.09 11.30
N ARG A 280 17.41 4.98 11.79
CA ARG A 280 17.08 5.11 13.21
C ARG A 280 15.88 4.19 13.48
N GLU A 281 16.11 3.08 14.17
CA GLU A 281 15.11 2.05 14.49
C GLU A 281 14.62 2.19 15.93
N GLU A 282 13.30 2.17 16.14
CA GLU A 282 12.67 2.36 17.44
C GLU A 282 11.41 1.49 17.60
N ALA A 283 10.97 1.31 18.86
CA ALA A 283 9.63 0.82 19.14
C ALA A 283 8.60 1.87 18.70
N LEU A 284 7.48 1.45 18.11
CA LEU A 284 6.51 2.37 17.53
C LEU A 284 5.82 3.24 18.58
N MET A 285 5.38 2.67 19.70
CA MET A 285 4.59 3.42 20.68
C MET A 285 5.34 4.61 21.32
N PRO A 286 6.62 4.50 21.74
CA PRO A 286 7.35 5.65 22.29
C PRO A 286 7.97 6.57 21.22
N PHE A 287 7.92 6.23 19.93
CA PHE A 287 8.52 7.05 18.87
C PHE A 287 7.87 8.44 18.80
N THR A 288 8.65 9.50 18.94
CA THR A 288 8.13 10.88 19.02
C THR A 288 8.01 11.59 17.68
N GLY A 289 8.55 10.99 16.61
CA GLY A 289 8.62 11.62 15.28
C GLY A 289 10.04 11.94 14.82
N GLY A 290 10.15 12.63 13.69
CA GLY A 290 11.42 13.06 13.13
C GLY A 290 11.33 13.53 11.68
N LYS A 291 12.46 13.86 11.07
CA LYS A 291 12.55 14.14 9.63
C LYS A 291 13.09 12.92 8.90
N ALA A 292 12.44 12.53 7.81
CA ALA A 292 12.76 11.30 7.10
C ALA A 292 12.76 11.46 5.58
N THR A 293 13.64 10.71 4.92
CA THR A 293 13.65 10.48 3.46
C THR A 293 13.05 9.13 3.08
N ASP A 294 13.00 8.22 4.05
CA ASP A 294 12.34 6.93 3.98
C ASP A 294 11.78 6.59 5.37
N VAL A 295 10.60 5.96 5.42
CA VAL A 295 9.92 5.54 6.65
C VAL A 295 9.50 4.09 6.46
N TRP A 296 10.03 3.18 7.26
CA TRP A 296 9.60 1.78 7.36
C TRP A 296 8.80 1.61 8.65
N MET A 297 7.65 0.94 8.56
CA MET A 297 6.75 0.65 9.67
C MET A 297 6.36 -0.81 9.56
N GLY A 298 6.76 -1.63 10.53
CA GLY A 298 6.59 -3.07 10.43
C GLY A 298 6.79 -3.79 11.75
N ARG A 299 7.21 -5.06 11.68
CA ARG A 299 7.50 -5.87 12.86
C ARG A 299 8.64 -6.86 12.65
N ALA A 300 9.33 -7.21 13.73
CA ALA A 300 10.44 -8.16 13.72
C ALA A 300 10.05 -9.56 14.22
N THR A 301 8.86 -9.70 14.81
CA THR A 301 8.37 -10.92 15.46
C THR A 301 6.97 -11.27 15.00
N HIS A 302 6.62 -12.55 15.08
CA HIS A 302 5.28 -13.04 14.77
C HIS A 302 4.24 -12.38 15.64
N SER A 303 3.18 -11.87 15.02
CA SER A 303 1.97 -11.42 15.72
C SER A 303 0.93 -12.52 15.77
N ARG A 304 0.14 -12.52 16.85
CA ARG A 304 -1.08 -13.31 16.98
C ARG A 304 -2.21 -12.80 16.09
N HIS A 305 -2.17 -11.54 15.64
CA HIS A 305 -3.17 -10.91 14.78
C HIS A 305 -2.54 -10.55 13.43
N ASN A 306 -3.22 -10.91 12.33
CA ASN A 306 -2.74 -10.75 10.95
C ASN A 306 -1.26 -11.14 10.81
N THR A 307 -0.93 -12.41 11.05
CA THR A 307 0.46 -12.86 11.23
C THR A 307 1.34 -12.58 10.02
N SER A 308 0.80 -12.68 8.80
CA SER A 308 1.49 -12.38 7.55
C SER A 308 1.33 -10.93 7.06
N SER A 309 0.71 -10.03 7.83
CA SER A 309 0.47 -8.67 7.33
C SER A 309 1.79 -7.96 7.00
N PRO A 310 1.83 -7.26 5.85
CA PRO A 310 3.04 -6.66 5.33
C PRO A 310 3.54 -5.49 6.19
N ASP A 311 4.86 -5.35 6.17
CA ASP A 311 5.51 -4.11 6.57
C ASP A 311 5.29 -3.04 5.49
N MET A 312 5.12 -1.80 5.93
CA MET A 312 4.83 -0.64 5.08
C MET A 312 6.05 0.26 4.96
N VAL A 313 6.34 0.73 3.75
CA VAL A 313 7.42 1.70 3.49
C VAL A 313 6.91 2.88 2.70
N PHE A 314 7.11 4.09 3.23
CA PHE A 314 6.94 5.34 2.49
C PHE A 314 8.31 5.90 2.14
N ARG A 315 8.59 6.10 0.85
CA ARG A 315 9.92 6.51 0.38
C ARG A 315 9.89 7.28 -0.92
N SER A 316 11.06 7.72 -1.37
CA SER A 316 11.24 8.42 -2.65
C SER A 316 10.39 9.70 -2.75
N PHE A 317 10.27 10.44 -1.65
CA PHE A 317 9.53 11.69 -1.61
C PHE A 317 10.14 12.74 -2.53
N SER A 318 9.35 13.27 -3.47
CA SER A 318 9.81 14.27 -4.40
C SER A 318 8.83 15.42 -4.57
N LYS A 319 9.37 16.62 -4.78
CA LYS A 319 8.62 17.81 -5.18
C LYS A 319 8.24 17.80 -6.66
N ASP A 320 8.96 17.03 -7.47
CA ASP A 320 8.66 16.85 -8.88
C ASP A 320 7.67 15.68 -9.03
N PRO A 321 6.50 15.87 -9.68
CA PRO A 321 5.59 14.78 -10.00
C PRO A 321 6.19 13.82 -11.06
N ASN A 322 7.18 14.27 -11.83
CA ASN A 322 7.84 13.50 -12.88
C ASN A 322 9.38 13.58 -12.73
N PRO A 323 9.93 13.14 -11.59
CA PRO A 323 11.36 13.25 -11.35
C PRO A 323 12.12 12.40 -12.39
N PRO A 324 13.28 12.86 -12.88
CA PRO A 324 14.08 12.11 -13.82
C PRO A 324 14.47 10.75 -13.22
N ALA A 325 14.44 9.70 -14.05
CA ALA A 325 14.97 8.40 -13.67
C ALA A 325 16.46 8.54 -13.32
N LYS A 326 16.87 8.03 -12.15
CA LYS A 326 18.30 8.07 -11.79
C LYS A 326 19.09 7.20 -12.78
N PRO A 327 20.31 7.62 -13.18
CA PRO A 327 21.24 6.69 -13.81
C PRO A 327 21.49 5.52 -12.85
N GLU A 328 21.32 4.29 -13.34
CA GLU A 328 21.73 3.12 -12.57
C GLU A 328 23.21 3.28 -12.20
N ALA A 329 23.52 3.16 -10.91
CA ALA A 329 24.90 3.02 -10.50
C ALA A 329 25.39 1.71 -11.13
N LYS A 330 26.21 1.81 -12.18
CA LYS A 330 26.94 0.68 -12.73
C LYS A 330 27.73 0.05 -11.58
N LYS A 331 27.24 -1.06 -11.04
CA LYS A 331 28.01 -1.97 -10.22
C LYS A 331 28.66 -2.99 -11.13
#